data_AF-A0AAP2CHK3-F1
#
_entry.id   AF-A0AAP2CHK3-F1
#
_cell.length_a   1.000
_cell.length_b   1.000
_cell.length_c   1.000
_cell.angle_alpha   90.00
_cell.angle_beta   90.00
_cell.angle_gamma   90.00
#
_symmetry.space_group_name_H-M   'P 1'
#
loop_
_entity.id
_entity.type
_entity.pdbx_description
1 polymer ?
#
loop_
_entity_poly.entity_id
_entity_poly.type
_entity_poly.pdbx_seq_one_letter_code
_entity_poly.pdbx_strand_id
1 'polypeptide(L)' 'MKVTAIIPDEMIEEAMRLSQAGTITEALKTALQEYISMQKLKELSSSVLNEPLEFNYSAKGLRKKNRE' A
#
# COMPACT_ATOMS: atom_id res chain seq x y z
N MET A 1 16.96 -8.50 -13.90
CA MET A 1 16.54 -9.67 -14.70
C MET A 1 15.72 -9.17 -15.87
N LYS A 2 15.94 -9.67 -17.10
CA LYS A 2 15.07 -9.36 -18.25
C LYS A 2 14.01 -10.44 -18.34
N VAL A 3 12.76 -10.03 -18.57
CA VAL A 3 11.59 -10.91 -18.65
C VAL A 3 10.79 -10.51 -19.88
N THR A 4 10.26 -11.49 -20.60
CA THR A 4 9.36 -11.28 -21.75
C THR A 4 7.96 -11.75 -21.35
N ALA A 5 6.95 -10.92 -21.62
CA ALA A 5 5.56 -11.22 -21.32
C ALA A 5 4.68 -10.71 -22.46
N ILE A 6 3.51 -11.33 -22.63
CA ILE A 6 2.47 -10.88 -23.56
C ILE A 6 1.43 -10.14 -22.71
N ILE A 7 1.23 -8.86 -23.01
CA ILE A 7 0.32 -7.96 -22.28
C ILE A 7 -0.50 -7.19 -23.32
N PRO A 8 -1.81 -6.98 -23.11
CA PRO A 8 -2.61 -6.14 -23.99
C PRO A 8 -2.06 -4.71 -24.09
N ASP A 9 -1.97 -4.17 -25.31
CA ASP A 9 -1.44 -2.82 -25.55
C ASP A 9 -2.26 -1.75 -24.82
N GLU A 10 -3.59 -1.87 -24.85
CA GLU A 10 -4.52 -0.96 -24.15
C GLU A 10 -4.22 -0.84 -22.64
N MET A 11 -3.78 -1.94 -22.02
CA MET A 11 -3.43 -1.97 -20.61
C MET A 11 -2.11 -1.25 -20.34
N ILE A 12 -1.13 -1.39 -21.24
CA ILE A 12 0.15 -0.70 -21.16
C ILE A 12 -0.05 0.80 -21.38
N GLU A 13 -0.85 1.19 -22.39
CA GLU A 13 -1.16 2.59 -22.67
C GLU A 13 -1.85 3.26 -21.49
N GLU A 14 -2.82 2.60 -20.87
CA GLU A 14 -3.51 3.12 -19.70
C GLU A 14 -2.57 3.25 -18.50
N ALA A 15 -1.76 2.22 -18.23
CA ALA A 15 -0.78 2.26 -17.14
C ALA A 15 0.23 3.40 -17.33
N MET A 16 0.74 3.59 -18.54
CA MET A 16 1.65 4.67 -18.91
C MET A 16 1.02 6.05 -18.70
N ARG A 17 -0.24 6.21 -19.12
CA ARG A 17 -1.00 7.45 -18.97
C ARG A 17 -1.23 7.81 -17.50
N LEU A 18 -1.65 6.83 -16.69
CA LEU A 18 -1.92 7.01 -15.27
C LEU A 18 -0.64 7.28 -14.47
N SER A 19 0.45 6.55 -14.78
CA SER A 19 1.71 6.70 -14.06
C SER A 19 2.57 7.88 -14.56
N GLN A 20 2.20 8.50 -15.68
CA GLN A 20 3.00 9.53 -16.39
C GLN A 20 4.46 9.08 -16.64
N ALA A 21 4.66 7.79 -16.88
CA ALA A 21 6.00 7.23 -17.03
C ALA A 21 6.58 7.53 -18.42
N GLY A 22 7.89 7.70 -18.51
CA GLY A 22 8.58 7.88 -19.79
C GLY A 22 8.74 6.57 -20.56
N THR A 23 8.66 5.42 -19.87
CA THR A 23 8.86 4.10 -20.47
C THR A 23 7.92 3.05 -19.89
N ILE A 24 7.61 2.01 -20.69
CA ILE A 24 6.80 0.85 -20.28
C ILE A 24 7.40 0.17 -19.03
N THR A 25 8.73 0.13 -18.95
CA THR A 25 9.42 -0.49 -17.80
C THR A 25 9.16 0.28 -16.51
N GLU A 26 9.15 1.60 -16.56
CA GLU A 26 8.83 2.45 -15.40
C GLU A 26 7.37 2.30 -14.99
N ALA A 27 6.44 2.33 -15.94
CA ALA A 27 5.01 2.10 -15.66
C ALA A 27 4.79 0.74 -14.99
N LEU A 28 5.40 -0.32 -15.51
CA LEU A 28 5.32 -1.66 -14.92
C LEU A 28 5.93 -1.73 -13.52
N LYS A 29 7.08 -1.07 -13.28
CA LYS A 29 7.68 -1.00 -11.95
C LYS A 29 6.74 -0.32 -10.95
N THR A 30 6.16 0.81 -11.33
CA THR A 30 5.20 1.54 -10.50
C THR A 30 3.98 0.69 -10.18
N ALA A 31 3.34 0.12 -11.21
CA ALA A 31 2.16 -0.74 -11.04
C ALA A 31 2.44 -1.96 -10.13
N LEU A 32 3.59 -2.63 -10.33
CA LEU A 32 3.97 -3.77 -9.48
C LEU A 32 4.25 -3.34 -8.04
N GLN A 33 4.91 -2.21 -7.84
CA GLN A 33 5.20 -1.68 -6.51
C GLN A 33 3.91 -1.29 -5.76
N GLU A 34 2.97 -0.65 -6.45
CA GLU A 34 1.65 -0.32 -5.90
C GLU A 34 0.86 -1.57 -5.55
N TYR A 35 0.86 -2.58 -6.43
CA TYR A 35 0.21 -3.86 -6.15
C TYR A 35 0.79 -4.52 -4.88
N ILE A 36 2.12 -4.59 -4.77
CA ILE A 36 2.79 -5.16 -3.59
C ILE A 36 2.41 -4.39 -2.32
N SER A 37 2.44 -3.06 -2.37
CA SER A 37 2.06 -2.20 -1.24
C SER A 37 0.60 -2.43 -0.83
N MET A 38 -0.30 -2.56 -1.80
CA MET A 38 -1.72 -2.83 -1.56
C MET A 38 -1.93 -4.20 -0.87
N GLN A 39 -1.20 -5.24 -1.29
CA GLN A 39 -1.30 -6.55 -0.63
C GLN A 39 -0.80 -6.50 0.81
N LYS A 40 0.34 -5.82 1.06
CA LYS A 40 0.86 -5.61 2.42
C LYS A 40 -0.15 -4.87 3.31
N LEU A 41 -0.83 -3.86 2.77
CA LEU A 41 -1.86 -3.14 3.51
C LEU A 41 -3.05 -4.03 3.84
N LYS A 42 -3.52 -4.87 2.91
CA LYS A 42 -4.61 -5.82 3.16
C LYS A 42 -4.26 -6.85 4.24
N GLU A 43 -3.04 -7.38 4.19
CA GLU A 43 -2.52 -8.28 5.21
C GLU A 43 -2.48 -7.59 6.58
N LEU A 44 -1.91 -6.37 6.64
CA LEU A 44 -1.86 -5.58 7.87
C LEU A 44 -3.25 -5.27 8.42
N SER A 45 -4.20 -4.85 7.58
CA SER A 45 -5.58 -4.59 7.99
C SER A 45 -6.25 -5.84 8.56
N SER A 46 -5.98 -7.01 7.97
CA SER A 46 -6.50 -8.28 8.47
C SER A 46 -5.90 -8.62 9.84
N SER A 47 -4.60 -8.40 10.03
CA SER A 47 -3.93 -8.58 11.33
C SER A 47 -4.49 -7.63 12.41
N VAL A 48 -4.75 -6.36 12.07
CA VAL A 48 -5.36 -5.40 12.99
C VAL A 48 -6.81 -5.76 13.33
N LEU A 49 -7.56 -6.37 12.42
CA LEU A 49 -8.91 -6.87 12.74
C LEU A 49 -8.88 -8.07 13.70
N ASN A 50 -7.89 -8.95 13.55
CA ASN A 50 -7.72 -10.12 14.43
C ASN A 50 -7.24 -9.72 15.83
N GLU A 51 -6.38 -8.70 15.92
CA GLU A 51 -5.89 -8.14 17.18
C GLU A 51 -6.09 -6.61 17.16
N PRO A 52 -7.31 -6.13 17.48
CA PRO A 52 -7.60 -4.71 17.44
C PRO A 52 -6.76 -3.97 18.47
N LEU A 53 -6.28 -2.78 18.08
CA LEU A 53 -5.59 -1.87 18.99
C LEU A 53 -6.56 -1.47 20.12
N GLU A 54 -6.39 -2.07 21.29
CA GLU A 54 -7.17 -1.72 22.46
C GLU A 54 -6.62 -0.44 23.11
N PHE A 55 -7.39 0.64 23.06
CA PHE A 55 -7.05 1.87 23.77
C PHE A 55 -7.54 1.80 25.23
N ASN A 56 -6.75 1.16 26.07
CA ASN A 56 -7.04 0.97 27.50
C ASN A 56 -6.67 2.20 28.37
N TYR A 57 -7.01 3.42 27.92
CA TYR A 57 -6.77 4.63 28.70
C TYR A 57 -8.04 5.48 28.86
N SER A 58 -8.45 5.69 30.11
CA SER A 58 -9.48 6.69 30.43
C SER A 58 -8.91 8.10 30.35
N ALA A 59 -9.75 9.08 30.01
CA ALA A 59 -9.39 10.50 30.04
C ALA A 59 -8.81 10.95 31.40
N LYS A 60 -9.22 10.30 32.51
CA LYS A 60 -8.67 10.53 33.85
C LYS A 60 -7.24 9.98 33.98
N GLY A 61 -6.98 8.78 33.46
CA GLY A 61 -5.65 8.15 33.46
C GLY A 61 -4.62 8.94 32.64
N LEU A 62 -5.00 9.41 31.45
CA LEU A 62 -4.12 10.21 30.58
C LEU A 62 -3.76 11.56 31.22
N ARG A 63 -4.74 12.25 31.82
CA ARG A 63 -4.50 13.53 32.50
C ARG A 63 -3.59 13.39 33.73
N LYS A 64 -3.64 12.26 34.44
CA LYS A 64 -2.73 11.99 35.56
C LYS A 64 -1.29 11.80 35.05
N LYS A 65 -1.11 10.96 34.03
CA LYS A 65 0.22 10.66 33.45
C LYS A 65 0.90 11.90 32.86
N ASN A 66 0.14 12.81 32.22
CA ASN A 66 0.70 14.04 31.64
C ASN A 66 1.03 15.14 32.67
N ARG A 67 0.71 14.93 33.95
CA ARG A 67 0.99 15.86 35.05
C ARG A 67 2.12 15.40 35.95
N GLU A 68 2.68 14.21 35.69
CA GLU A 68 3.96 13.72 36.24
C GLU A 68 5.09 14.11 35.29
#